data_AF-A0A9W9ZPJ1-F1
#
_entry.id   AF-A0A9W9ZPJ1-F1
#
_cell.length_a   1.000
_cell.length_b   1.000
_cell.length_c   1.000
_cell.angle_alpha   90.00
_cell.angle_beta   90.00
_cell.angle_gamma   90.00
#
_symmetry.space_group_name_H-M   'P 1'
#
loop_
_entity.id
_entity.type
_entity.pdbx_description
1 polymer ?
#
loop_
_entity_poly.entity_id
_entity_poly.type
_entity_poly.pdbx_seq_one_letter_code
_entity_poly.pdbx_strand_id
1 'polypeptide(L)'
;MKHMEVSLFGKCASQFESNNTWHCPRHMGDGCLGELQRHKFYLAFENNLCIDYITEKYWRNSLERGLVPIVLGGASYSPEQVIPGSFINVADFDSVEALADYLKYLDKNDTAYNQYFEWKTKYKIVKPQFWLCQLCKALHDPTKPPKTYHKMSEFWGRKGSCHIGEERIWNIINRG
;
A
#
# COMPACT_ATOMS: atom_id res chain seq x y z
N MET A 1 7.03 2.80 -17.07
CA MET A 1 6.57 3.92 -17.93
C MET A 1 6.16 3.48 -19.35
N LYS A 2 6.30 2.21 -19.75
CA LYS A 2 5.93 1.73 -21.10
C LYS A 2 4.44 1.94 -21.43
N HIS A 3 3.55 1.72 -20.46
CA HIS A 3 2.10 1.70 -20.66
C HIS A 3 1.34 2.91 -20.10
N MET A 4 1.97 3.65 -19.20
CA MET A 4 1.42 4.83 -18.53
C MET A 4 2.59 5.67 -18.01
N GLU A 5 2.43 7.00 -18.07
CA GLU A 5 3.38 7.94 -17.48
C GLU A 5 3.32 7.85 -15.95
N VAL A 6 4.48 7.79 -15.30
CA VAL A 6 4.59 7.68 -13.84
C VAL A 6 5.57 8.73 -13.34
N SER A 7 5.07 9.63 -12.50
CA SER A 7 5.93 10.57 -11.78
C SER A 7 6.72 9.83 -10.70
N LEU A 8 8.04 9.84 -10.80
CA LEU A 8 8.93 9.12 -9.89
C LEU A 8 9.59 10.09 -8.91
N PHE A 9 9.44 9.83 -7.61
CA PHE A 9 9.98 10.68 -6.55
C PHE A 9 10.86 9.90 -5.57
N GLY A 10 11.79 10.61 -4.93
CA GLY A 10 12.67 10.05 -3.90
C GLY A 10 13.91 9.34 -4.47
N LYS A 11 14.67 8.69 -3.59
CA LYS A 11 16.00 8.16 -3.95
C LYS A 11 15.99 7.06 -5.02
N CYS A 12 14.90 6.31 -5.15
CA CYS A 12 14.80 5.28 -6.18
C CYS A 12 14.54 5.89 -7.57
N ALA A 13 14.08 7.13 -7.67
CA ALA A 13 13.84 7.80 -8.95
C ALA A 13 15.13 7.96 -9.77
N SER A 14 16.29 8.05 -9.12
CA SER A 14 17.59 8.11 -9.80
C SER A 14 17.99 6.82 -10.52
N GLN A 15 17.28 5.72 -10.27
CA GLN A 15 17.47 4.45 -11.00
C GLN A 15 16.71 4.44 -12.34
N PHE A 16 15.92 5.47 -12.60
CA PHE A 16 15.15 5.63 -13.81
C PHE A 16 15.56 6.93 -14.51
N GLU A 17 15.39 6.99 -15.83
CA GLU A 17 15.54 8.22 -16.61
C GLU A 17 14.38 9.18 -16.29
N SER A 18 14.37 9.72 -15.07
CA SER A 18 13.43 10.75 -14.65
C SER A 18 14.16 12.08 -14.51
N ASN A 19 13.67 13.10 -15.19
CA ASN A 19 14.14 14.48 -15.03
C ASN A 19 13.57 15.14 -13.77
N ASN A 20 13.16 14.34 -12.78
CA ASN A 20 12.46 14.85 -11.62
C ASN A 20 13.45 15.40 -10.60
N THR A 21 13.50 16.73 -10.50
CA THR A 21 14.30 17.47 -9.54
C THR A 21 13.62 17.61 -8.18
N TRP A 22 12.38 17.15 -8.07
CA TRP A 22 11.51 17.42 -6.93
C TRP A 22 11.84 16.51 -5.73
N HIS A 23 12.28 17.12 -4.64
CA HIS A 23 12.68 16.43 -3.41
C HIS A 23 11.55 16.47 -2.37
N CYS A 24 11.01 15.29 -2.04
CA CYS A 24 10.17 15.12 -0.86
C CYS A 24 11.01 14.63 0.34
N PRO A 25 11.19 15.43 1.41
CA PRO A 25 11.90 14.98 2.60
C PRO A 25 11.20 13.79 3.26
N ARG A 26 11.99 12.86 3.83
CA ARG A 26 11.48 11.67 4.55
C ARG A 26 10.50 12.00 5.67
N HIS A 27 10.68 13.17 6.31
CA HIS A 27 9.72 13.71 7.26
C HIS A 27 8.71 14.55 6.48
N MET A 28 7.69 13.85 5.95
CA MET A 28 6.57 14.43 5.20
C MET A 28 5.73 15.35 6.11
N GLY A 29 6.20 16.58 6.33
CA GLY A 29 5.30 17.70 6.58
C GLY A 29 4.44 18.01 5.35
N ASP A 30 3.77 19.15 5.36
CA ASP A 30 2.84 19.55 4.28
C ASP A 30 3.54 19.82 2.94
N GLY A 31 4.87 19.95 2.94
CA GLY A 31 5.67 20.30 1.75
C GLY A 31 5.51 19.34 0.55
N CYS A 32 5.02 18.11 0.75
CA CYS A 32 4.74 17.18 -0.35
C CYS A 32 3.29 16.89 -0.64
N LEU A 33 2.38 17.47 0.15
CA LEU A 33 0.96 17.22 -0.05
C LEU A 33 0.50 17.78 -1.41
N GLY A 34 0.91 19.00 -1.75
CA GLY A 34 0.50 19.66 -2.98
C GLY A 34 0.85 18.87 -4.25
N GLU A 35 2.08 18.35 -4.34
CA GLU A 35 2.51 17.58 -5.52
C GLU A 35 1.82 16.22 -5.60
N LEU A 36 1.69 15.52 -4.46
CA LEU A 36 0.98 14.23 -4.41
C LEU A 36 -0.49 14.38 -4.82
N GLN A 37 -1.16 15.45 -4.40
CA GLN A 37 -2.57 15.71 -4.73
C GLN A 37 -2.83 16.05 -6.20
N ARG A 38 -1.80 16.27 -7.02
CA ARG A 38 -1.93 16.40 -8.48
C ARG A 38 -2.15 15.07 -9.17
N HIS A 39 -1.97 13.96 -8.46
CA HIS A 39 -2.09 12.61 -8.98
C HIS A 39 -3.42 12.00 -8.52
N LYS A 40 -3.93 11.02 -9.26
CA LYS A 40 -5.11 10.22 -8.86
C LYS A 40 -4.71 8.98 -8.05
N PHE A 41 -3.56 8.39 -8.41
CA PHE A 41 -3.09 7.12 -7.87
C PHE A 41 -1.76 7.28 -7.15
N TYR A 42 -1.52 6.40 -6.18
CA TYR A 42 -0.24 6.28 -5.49
C TYR A 42 0.22 4.82 -5.50
N LEU A 43 1.45 4.55 -5.95
CA LEU A 43 2.05 3.22 -5.89
C LEU A 43 2.43 2.88 -4.44
N ALA A 44 1.52 2.22 -3.72
CA ALA A 44 1.67 1.79 -2.35
C ALA A 44 2.34 0.42 -2.26
N PHE A 45 3.49 0.27 -2.92
CA PHE A 45 4.20 -1.01 -2.99
C PHE A 45 5.03 -1.25 -1.74
N GLU A 46 4.91 -2.43 -1.16
CA GLU A 46 5.71 -2.81 -0.01
C GLU A 46 7.07 -3.34 -0.40
N ASN A 47 8.05 -3.10 0.48
CA ASN A 47 9.43 -3.47 0.20
C ASN A 47 9.65 -4.99 0.14
N ASN A 48 8.75 -5.77 0.75
CA ASN A 48 8.76 -7.22 0.75
C ASN A 48 7.32 -7.74 0.68
N LEU A 49 7.14 -8.93 0.09
CA LEU A 49 5.86 -9.62 0.03
C LEU A 49 5.65 -10.46 1.30
N CYS A 50 5.22 -9.83 2.40
CA CYS A 50 5.00 -10.52 3.67
C CYS A 50 3.54 -10.46 4.14
N ILE A 51 3.09 -11.49 4.86
CA ILE A 51 1.79 -11.51 5.53
C ILE A 51 1.68 -10.31 6.47
N ASP A 52 0.49 -9.73 6.53
CA ASP A 52 0.11 -8.60 7.39
C ASP A 52 0.96 -7.33 7.23
N TYR A 53 1.86 -7.28 6.24
CA TYR A 53 2.78 -6.16 6.04
C TYR A 53 2.10 -5.08 5.19
N ILE A 54 1.39 -4.18 5.87
CA ILE A 54 0.73 -3.00 5.29
C ILE A 54 1.20 -1.77 6.07
N THR A 55 1.81 -0.81 5.37
CA THR A 55 2.54 0.30 6.01
C THR A 55 1.90 1.67 5.77
N GLU A 56 2.62 2.74 6.11
CA GLU A 56 2.21 4.12 5.87
C GLU A 56 1.89 4.42 4.40
N LYS A 57 2.37 3.60 3.46
CA LYS A 57 2.14 3.78 2.03
C LYS A 57 0.65 3.68 1.67
N TYR A 58 -0.04 2.69 2.22
CA TYR A 58 -1.48 2.49 2.03
C TYR A 58 -2.31 3.46 2.89
N TRP A 59 -1.88 3.77 4.11
CA TRP A 59 -2.66 4.63 5.01
C TRP A 59 -2.37 6.12 4.79
N ARG A 60 -1.17 6.55 5.16
CA ARG A 60 -0.78 7.97 5.29
C ARG A 60 -0.40 8.61 3.97
N ASN A 61 0.27 7.88 3.08
CA ASN A 61 0.78 8.47 1.84
C ASN A 61 -0.27 8.47 0.71
N SER A 62 -1.34 7.67 0.84
CA SER A 62 -2.41 7.57 -0.16
C SER A 62 -3.78 7.96 0.39
N LEU A 63 -4.43 7.12 1.20
CA LEU A 63 -5.81 7.36 1.63
C LEU A 63 -5.99 8.67 2.42
N GLU A 64 -5.10 8.96 3.39
CA GLU A 64 -5.12 10.24 4.13
C GLU A 64 -4.93 11.46 3.23
N ARG A 65 -4.31 11.28 2.06
CA ARG A 65 -4.02 12.35 1.10
C ARG A 65 -5.04 12.43 -0.03
N GLY A 66 -6.06 11.56 -0.03
CA GLY A 66 -7.11 11.54 -1.04
C GLY A 66 -6.72 10.88 -2.36
N LEU A 67 -5.71 10.00 -2.33
CA LEU A 67 -5.26 9.23 -3.50
C LEU A 67 -5.75 7.79 -3.40
N VAL A 68 -6.01 7.16 -4.55
CA VAL A 68 -6.31 5.72 -4.60
C VAL A 68 -4.99 4.92 -4.56
N PRO A 69 -4.74 4.11 -3.53
CA PRO A 69 -3.56 3.26 -3.46
C PRO A 69 -3.64 2.12 -4.48
N ILE A 70 -2.55 1.96 -5.25
CA ILE A 70 -2.26 0.75 -6.02
C ILE A 70 -1.30 -0.08 -5.16
N VAL A 71 -1.77 -1.20 -4.64
CA VAL A 71 -1.04 -2.01 -3.64
C VAL A 71 -0.34 -3.19 -4.30
N LEU A 72 0.84 -3.50 -3.78
CA LEU A 72 1.61 -4.69 -4.11
C LEU A 72 2.33 -5.14 -2.83
N GLY A 73 2.00 -6.33 -2.34
CA GLY A 73 2.48 -6.83 -1.05
C GLY A 73 2.03 -8.26 -0.81
N GLY A 74 2.48 -8.87 0.30
CA GLY A 74 2.12 -10.24 0.68
C GLY A 74 0.95 -10.34 1.67
N ALA A 75 0.33 -9.21 2.02
CA ALA A 75 -0.85 -9.18 2.88
C ALA A 75 -2.07 -9.77 2.16
N SER A 76 -3.07 -10.24 2.91
CA SER A 76 -4.29 -10.79 2.32
C SER A 76 -5.21 -9.69 1.78
N TYR A 77 -5.04 -8.46 2.26
CA TYR A 77 -5.93 -7.33 1.97
C TYR A 77 -7.41 -7.65 2.27
N SER A 78 -7.64 -8.47 3.30
CA SER A 78 -8.99 -8.80 3.76
C SER A 78 -9.65 -7.62 4.49
N PRO A 79 -10.99 -7.62 4.67
CA PRO A 79 -11.71 -6.55 5.36
C PRO A 79 -11.24 -6.28 6.80
N GLU A 80 -10.53 -7.22 7.43
CA GLU A 80 -9.93 -7.07 8.75
C GLU A 80 -8.62 -6.26 8.72
N GLN A 81 -7.94 -6.19 7.57
CA GLN A 81 -6.64 -5.54 7.41
C GLN A 81 -6.73 -4.17 6.72
N VAL A 82 -7.68 -4.03 5.80
CA VAL A 82 -7.82 -2.85 4.93
C VAL A 82 -9.27 -2.43 4.78
N ILE A 83 -9.47 -1.22 4.27
CA ILE A 83 -10.79 -0.69 3.98
C ILE A 83 -11.29 -1.30 2.65
N PRO A 84 -12.41 -2.04 2.65
CA PRO A 84 -12.93 -2.65 1.42
C PRO A 84 -13.24 -1.61 0.34
N GLY A 85 -12.88 -1.92 -0.91
CA GLY A 85 -13.13 -1.06 -2.06
C GLY A 85 -12.28 0.21 -2.12
N SER A 86 -11.25 0.35 -1.28
CA SER A 86 -10.43 1.57 -1.22
C SER A 86 -9.14 1.51 -2.04
N PHE A 87 -8.85 0.41 -2.74
CA PHE A 87 -7.55 0.15 -3.34
C PHE A 87 -7.62 -0.73 -4.58
N ILE A 88 -6.56 -0.70 -5.37
CA ILE A 88 -6.37 -1.52 -6.56
C ILE A 88 -5.21 -2.48 -6.26
N ASN A 89 -5.45 -3.78 -6.25
CA ASN A 89 -4.40 -4.77 -6.02
C ASN A 89 -3.77 -5.19 -7.35
N VAL A 90 -2.44 -5.01 -7.48
CA VAL A 90 -1.71 -5.43 -8.69
C VAL A 90 -1.89 -6.93 -8.96
N ALA A 91 -2.01 -7.74 -7.90
CA ALA A 91 -2.15 -9.18 -8.05
C ALA A 91 -3.46 -9.60 -8.74
N ASP A 92 -4.47 -8.74 -8.81
CA ASP A 92 -5.77 -9.05 -9.42
C ASP A 92 -5.77 -8.95 -10.96
N PHE A 93 -4.66 -8.52 -11.56
CA PHE A 93 -4.52 -8.33 -13.01
C PHE A 93 -3.62 -9.40 -13.64
N ASP A 94 -3.89 -9.73 -14.90
CA ASP A 94 -3.12 -10.73 -15.66
C ASP A 94 -1.75 -10.22 -16.14
N SER A 95 -1.60 -8.90 -16.28
CA SER A 95 -0.36 -8.24 -16.73
C SER A 95 -0.30 -6.78 -16.28
N VAL A 96 0.90 -6.18 -16.38
CA VAL A 96 1.10 -4.73 -16.15
C VAL A 96 0.33 -3.88 -17.16
N GLU A 97 0.15 -4.36 -18.39
CA GLU A 97 -0.65 -3.67 -19.42
C GLU A 97 -2.13 -3.63 -19.04
N ALA A 98 -2.69 -4.76 -18.59
CA ALA A 98 -4.08 -4.83 -18.14
C ALA A 98 -4.34 -3.89 -16.94
N LEU A 99 -3.40 -3.83 -15.99
CA LEU A 99 -3.46 -2.84 -14.91
C LEU A 99 -3.44 -1.41 -15.45
N ALA A 100 -2.51 -1.10 -16.36
CA ALA A 100 -2.38 0.24 -16.93
C ALA A 100 -3.65 0.67 -17.68
N ASP A 101 -4.28 -0.23 -18.43
CA ASP A 101 -5.51 0.06 -19.16
C ASP A 101 -6.69 0.26 -18.22
N TYR A 102 -6.77 -0.49 -17.12
CA TYR A 102 -7.75 -0.24 -16.07
C TYR A 102 -7.55 1.14 -15.41
N LEU A 103 -6.31 1.53 -15.13
CA LEU A 103 -6.00 2.85 -14.58
C LEU A 103 -6.35 3.99 -15.57
N LYS A 104 -6.12 3.81 -16.88
CA LYS A 104 -6.55 4.76 -17.92
C LYS A 104 -8.07 4.86 -18.01
N TYR A 105 -8.79 3.76 -17.84
CA TYR A 105 -10.25 3.75 -17.77
C TYR A 105 -10.73 4.60 -16.58
N LEU A 106 -10.18 4.37 -15.39
CA LEU A 106 -10.50 5.15 -14.20
C LEU A 106 -10.14 6.63 -14.36
N ASP A 107 -9.01 6.93 -15.02
CA ASP A 107 -8.62 8.32 -15.29
C ASP A 107 -9.64 9.06 -16.18
N LYS A 108 -10.28 8.36 -17.13
CA LYS A 108 -11.29 8.94 -18.03
C LYS A 108 -12.72 8.85 -17.51
N ASN A 109 -12.96 8.15 -16.41
CA ASN A 109 -14.29 7.91 -15.86
C ASN A 109 -14.34 8.29 -14.38
N ASP A 110 -14.70 9.55 -14.13
CA ASP A 110 -14.80 10.09 -12.78
C ASP A 110 -15.82 9.34 -11.91
N THR A 111 -16.91 8.82 -12.48
CA THR A 111 -17.88 8.02 -11.73
C THR A 111 -17.23 6.74 -11.19
N ALA A 112 -16.53 5.99 -12.05
CA ALA A 112 -15.84 4.77 -11.64
C ALA A 112 -14.67 5.05 -10.68
N TYR A 113 -13.91 6.12 -10.92
CA TYR A 113 -12.85 6.54 -10.00
C TYR A 113 -13.40 6.92 -8.61
N ASN A 114 -14.52 7.64 -8.56
CA ASN A 114 -15.10 8.09 -7.30
C ASN A 114 -15.68 6.95 -6.44
N GLN A 115 -15.96 5.78 -7.03
CA GLN A 115 -16.36 4.58 -6.26
C GLN A 115 -15.29 4.16 -5.24
N TYR A 116 -14.01 4.38 -5.54
CA TYR A 116 -12.90 4.11 -4.62
C TYR A 116 -12.85 5.01 -3.38
N PHE A 117 -13.77 5.99 -3.28
CA PHE A 117 -13.91 6.85 -2.11
C PHE A 117 -15.23 6.66 -1.35
N GLU A 118 -16.10 5.74 -1.79
CA GLU A 118 -17.37 5.44 -1.11
C GLU A 118 -17.14 5.00 0.34
N TRP A 119 -16.01 4.37 0.63
CA TRP A 119 -15.63 3.97 1.98
C TRP A 119 -15.61 5.13 2.98
N LYS A 120 -15.40 6.38 2.53
CA LYS A 120 -15.41 7.57 3.41
C LYS A 120 -16.76 7.80 4.09
N THR A 121 -17.83 7.19 3.57
CA THR A 121 -19.17 7.24 4.17
C THR A 121 -19.29 6.35 5.41
N LYS A 122 -18.42 5.33 5.53
CA LYS A 122 -18.48 4.29 6.58
C LYS A 122 -17.25 4.28 7.48
N TYR A 123 -16.10 4.69 6.97
CA TYR A 123 -14.81 4.60 7.66
C TYR A 123 -14.15 5.96 7.77
N LYS A 124 -13.39 6.14 8.85
CA LYS A 124 -12.54 7.30 9.08
C LYS A 124 -11.15 6.83 9.46
N ILE A 125 -10.13 7.43 8.84
CA ILE A 125 -8.75 7.17 9.23
C ILE A 125 -8.50 7.86 10.56
N VAL A 126 -8.05 7.08 11.54
CA VAL A 126 -7.73 7.57 12.88
C VAL A 126 -6.24 7.35 13.13
N LYS A 127 -5.59 8.35 13.72
CA LYS A 127 -4.22 8.17 14.19
C LYS A 127 -4.25 7.12 15.31
N PRO A 128 -3.58 5.98 15.16
CA PRO A 128 -3.58 4.98 16.22
C PRO A 128 -2.93 5.59 17.46
N GLN A 129 -3.39 5.18 18.64
CA GLN A 129 -2.64 5.44 19.85
C GLN A 129 -1.24 4.83 19.71
N PHE A 130 -0.27 5.42 20.41
CA PHE A 130 1.11 4.96 20.38
C PHE A 130 1.15 3.44 20.60
N TRP A 131 1.86 2.71 19.72
CA TRP A 131 1.78 1.25 19.65
C TRP A 131 2.17 0.57 20.97
N LEU A 132 3.06 1.19 21.77
CA LEU A 132 3.40 0.69 23.10
C LEU A 132 2.22 0.71 24.08
N CYS A 133 1.30 1.68 23.97
CA CYS A 133 0.09 1.70 24.79
C CYS A 133 -0.85 0.54 24.41
N GLN A 134 -0.99 0.26 23.10
CA GLN A 134 -1.80 -0.87 22.62
C GLN A 134 -1.18 -2.21 23.03
N LEU A 135 0.14 -2.34 22.93
CA LEU A 135 0.87 -3.51 23.42
C LEU A 135 0.67 -3.69 24.93
N CYS A 136 0.85 -2.64 25.73
CA CYS A 136 0.63 -2.66 27.17
C CYS A 136 -0.80 -3.11 27.50
N LYS A 137 -1.82 -2.52 26.85
CA LYS A 137 -3.21 -2.92 27.01
C LYS A 137 -3.43 -4.40 26.66
N ALA A 138 -2.84 -4.89 25.58
CA ALA A 138 -2.96 -6.28 25.17
C ALA A 138 -2.27 -7.27 26.13
N LEU A 139 -1.13 -6.87 26.72
CA LEU A 139 -0.39 -7.67 27.71
C LEU A 139 -1.11 -7.74 29.06
N HIS A 140 -1.89 -6.71 29.41
CA HIS A 140 -2.66 -6.64 30.65
C HIS A 140 -4.14 -7.06 30.49
N ASP A 141 -4.54 -7.62 29.34
CA ASP A 141 -5.90 -8.09 29.10
C ASP A 141 -6.14 -9.45 29.78
N PRO A 142 -6.92 -9.53 30.88
CA PRO A 142 -7.12 -10.77 31.61
C PRO A 142 -7.96 -11.80 30.85
N THR A 143 -8.60 -11.40 29.73
CA THR A 143 -9.41 -12.30 28.91
C THR A 143 -8.58 -13.13 27.93
N LYS A 144 -7.30 -12.78 27.75
CA LYS A 144 -6.41 -13.47 26.82
C LYS A 144 -5.48 -14.43 27.57
N PRO A 145 -5.33 -15.69 27.11
CA PRO A 145 -4.38 -16.60 27.71
C PRO A 145 -2.94 -16.12 27.47
N PRO A 146 -2.02 -16.32 28.44
CA PRO A 146 -0.60 -16.09 28.21
C PRO A 146 -0.11 -16.89 27.00
N LYS A 147 0.61 -16.24 26.09
CA LYS A 147 1.19 -16.88 24.90
C LYS A 147 2.68 -16.56 24.81
N THR A 148 3.51 -17.59 24.76
CA THR A 148 4.97 -17.46 24.67
C THR A 148 5.46 -18.12 23.40
N TYR A 149 6.29 -17.40 22.65
CA TYR A 149 7.00 -17.93 21.49
C TYR A 149 8.47 -18.05 21.82
N HIS A 150 9.00 -19.27 21.84
CA HIS A 150 10.41 -19.52 22.20
C HIS A 150 11.39 -19.13 21.08
N LYS A 151 10.93 -19.09 19.83
CA LYS A 151 11.73 -18.74 18.67
C LYS A 151 10.96 -17.77 17.79
N MET A 152 11.35 -16.50 17.87
CA MET A 152 10.72 -15.44 17.08
C MET A 152 10.85 -15.69 15.57
N SER A 153 11.95 -16.30 15.12
CA SER A 153 12.16 -16.64 13.71
C SER A 153 11.25 -17.75 13.18
N GLU A 154 10.70 -18.60 14.04
CA GLU A 154 9.72 -19.62 13.64
C GLU A 154 8.30 -19.05 13.69
N PHE A 155 8.02 -18.14 14.62
CA PHE A 155 6.73 -17.46 14.70
C PHE A 155 6.53 -16.39 13.61
N TRP A 156 7.54 -15.54 13.41
CA TRP A 156 7.48 -14.37 12.53
C TRP A 156 8.83 -14.12 11.82
N GLY A 157 9.40 -15.18 11.24
CA GLY A 157 10.60 -15.09 10.41
C GLY A 157 10.27 -14.91 8.93
N ARG A 158 11.31 -14.64 8.11
CA ARG A 158 11.15 -14.58 6.65
C ARG A 158 10.59 -15.87 6.05
N LYS A 159 10.99 -17.01 6.62
CA LYS A 159 10.51 -18.33 6.18
C LYS A 159 9.06 -18.51 6.63
N GLY A 160 8.15 -18.65 5.67
CA GLY A 160 6.72 -18.88 5.92
C GLY A 160 5.89 -17.60 6.03
N SER A 161 6.46 -16.46 6.44
CA SER A 161 5.74 -15.18 6.54
C SER A 161 6.02 -14.23 5.37
N CYS A 162 7.06 -14.46 4.57
CA CYS A 162 7.43 -13.62 3.43
C CYS A 162 7.60 -14.43 2.14
N HIS A 163 7.77 -13.73 1.01
CA HIS A 163 7.79 -14.28 -0.35
C HIS A 163 6.41 -14.78 -0.82
N ILE A 164 5.34 -14.23 -0.23
CA ILE A 164 3.96 -14.62 -0.54
C ILE A 164 3.62 -14.18 -1.97
N GLY A 165 3.26 -15.15 -2.82
CA GLY A 165 2.83 -14.86 -4.19
C GLY A 165 3.93 -14.36 -5.13
N GLU A 166 5.21 -14.49 -4.76
CA GLU A 166 6.34 -13.93 -5.52
C GLU A 166 6.36 -14.41 -6.98
N GLU A 167 6.13 -15.69 -7.24
CA GLU A 167 6.06 -16.24 -8.61
C GLU A 167 4.94 -15.58 -9.44
N ARG A 168 3.76 -15.37 -8.85
CA ARG A 168 2.63 -14.71 -9.52
C ARG A 168 3.01 -13.27 -9.89
N ILE A 169 3.65 -12.55 -8.97
CA ILE A 169 4.09 -11.18 -9.23
C ILE A 169 5.12 -11.12 -10.36
N TRP A 170 6.11 -12.02 -10.35
CA TRP A 170 7.08 -12.11 -11.45
C TRP A 170 6.42 -12.42 -12.78
N ASN A 171 5.40 -13.29 -12.81
CA ASN A 171 4.64 -13.57 -14.02
C ASN A 171 3.90 -12.33 -14.56
N ILE A 172 3.30 -11.52 -13.67
CA ILE A 172 2.64 -10.26 -14.07
C ILE A 172 3.65 -9.29 -14.66
N ILE A 173 4.82 -9.13 -14.02
CA ILE A 173 5.89 -8.23 -14.46
C ILE A 173 6.44 -8.65 -15.83
N ASN A 174 6.66 -9.95 -16.04
CA ASN A 174 7.28 -10.47 -17.25
C ASN A 174 6.35 -10.53 -18.47
N ARG A 175 5.02 -10.42 -18.28
CA ARG A 175 4.02 -10.41 -19.35
C ARG A 175 3.72 -9.01 -19.90
N GLY A 176 4.42 -7.97 -19.43
CA GLY A 176 4.19 -6.57 -19.75
C GLY A 176 5.13 -5.95 -20.78
#